data_AF-A0A349FX87-F1
#
_entry.id   AF-A0A349FX87-F1
#
_cell.length_a   1.000
_cell.length_b   1.000
_cell.length_c   1.000
_cell.angle_alpha   90.00
_cell.angle_beta   90.00
_cell.angle_gamma   90.00
#
_symmetry.space_group_name_H-M   'P 1'
#
loop_
_entity.id
_entity.type
_entity.pdbx_description
1 polymer ?
#
loop_
_entity_poly.entity_id
_entity_poly.type
_entity_poly.pdbx_seq_one_letter_code
_entity_poly.pdbx_strand_id
1 'polypeptide(L)'
;MDKKIYKEVLSEVEKINSPFVSKQGENIYIITGDLFNKVIKFFPPHLKDKTASVPLSSLYSVFFHKQTNGLVVVNKGASLLSRSVLSGRYMVIRHIGFVVYLPNQGIEIIDVGVAGNLHKSKFTILRPESACSPGFMFGSQRCNCYDQWTLSKELAHEYNLITKPNLSSVELEKFLTSEMFLDENNNLTSKSDGQAFIMAHFTSQNGMGSGVIENSFVPDLTANAFIRHRGEYSAEQIHKVSVAGGFESLGIKPDPRKLNSGLSFRLISTVLDYLNAPKKIVALTNNTDKINALNNSGYEVQRLQLVARAGDGCEIEIDDRRNEFGHLIPENICVSWEEELVRLKSEINSLL
;
A
#
# COMPACT_ATOMS: atom_id res chain seq x y z
N MET A 1 -13.72 0.00 16.44
CA MET A 1 -14.90 0.33 15.61
C MET A 1 -16.14 -0.28 16.24
N ASP A 2 -17.25 0.44 16.28
CA ASP A 2 -18.54 -0.12 16.68
C ASP A 2 -19.05 -1.08 15.58
N LYS A 3 -19.13 -2.40 15.89
CA LYS A 3 -19.65 -3.44 14.97
C LYS A 3 -21.05 -3.08 14.44
N LYS A 4 -21.82 -2.26 15.16
CA LYS A 4 -23.13 -1.78 14.74
C LYS A 4 -23.05 -0.95 13.45
N ILE A 5 -22.03 -0.10 13.32
CA ILE A 5 -21.89 0.80 12.16
C ILE A 5 -21.56 0.04 10.90
N TYR A 6 -20.66 -0.95 11.00
CA TYR A 6 -20.37 -1.81 9.85
C TYR A 6 -21.60 -2.62 9.41
N LYS A 7 -22.38 -3.14 10.35
CA LYS A 7 -23.66 -3.81 10.03
C LYS A 7 -24.66 -2.86 9.37
N GLU A 8 -24.74 -1.61 9.83
CA GLU A 8 -25.58 -0.58 9.23
C GLU A 8 -25.14 -0.28 7.79
N VAL A 9 -23.83 -0.09 7.56
CA VAL A 9 -23.27 0.08 6.21
C VAL A 9 -23.58 -1.11 5.31
N LEU A 10 -23.34 -2.33 5.79
CA LEU A 10 -23.60 -3.54 5.01
C LEU A 10 -25.09 -3.65 4.62
N SER A 11 -25.99 -3.35 5.57
CA SER A 11 -27.43 -3.33 5.30
C SER A 11 -27.83 -2.31 4.25
N GLU A 12 -27.16 -1.16 4.16
CA GLU A 12 -27.42 -0.16 3.12
C GLU A 12 -26.83 -0.56 1.77
N VAL A 13 -25.64 -1.18 1.74
CA VAL A 13 -25.00 -1.70 0.53
C VAL A 13 -25.84 -2.80 -0.14
N GLU A 14 -26.56 -3.60 0.64
CA GLU A 14 -27.43 -4.69 0.15
C GLU A 14 -28.78 -4.20 -0.42
N LYS A 15 -29.14 -2.92 -0.21
CA LYS A 15 -30.39 -2.36 -0.74
C LYS A 15 -30.24 -1.98 -2.21
N ILE A 16 -31.29 -2.30 -3.00
CA ILE A 16 -31.32 -1.98 -4.44
C ILE A 16 -31.27 -0.47 -4.69
N ASN A 17 -31.90 0.35 -3.83
CA ASN A 17 -31.98 1.81 -3.98
C ASN A 17 -31.72 2.52 -2.64
N SER A 18 -30.51 2.41 -2.09
CA SER A 18 -30.14 3.20 -0.89
C SER A 18 -29.87 4.65 -1.28
N PRO A 19 -30.43 5.65 -0.56
CA PRO A 19 -30.07 7.05 -0.77
C PRO A 19 -28.68 7.40 -0.21
N PHE A 20 -28.06 6.50 0.57
CA PHE A 20 -26.78 6.72 1.24
C PHE A 20 -25.61 6.03 0.54
N VAL A 21 -25.88 5.21 -0.47
CA VAL A 21 -24.88 4.40 -1.14
C VAL A 21 -25.02 4.53 -2.65
N SER A 22 -23.92 4.86 -3.32
CA SER A 22 -23.82 4.82 -4.78
C SER A 22 -22.71 3.88 -5.23
N LYS A 23 -22.90 3.22 -6.37
CA LYS A 23 -21.91 2.27 -6.91
C LYS A 23 -20.89 3.01 -7.78
N GLN A 24 -19.61 2.72 -7.58
CA GLN A 24 -18.50 3.16 -8.43
C GLN A 24 -17.74 1.93 -8.95
N GLY A 25 -17.70 1.74 -10.27
CA GLY A 25 -17.17 0.51 -10.85
C GLY A 25 -17.91 -0.74 -10.33
N GLU A 26 -17.24 -1.90 -10.30
CA GLU A 26 -17.88 -3.16 -9.90
C GLU A 26 -17.82 -3.44 -8.38
N ASN A 27 -16.74 -2.98 -7.73
CA ASN A 27 -16.37 -3.42 -6.38
C ASN A 27 -16.55 -2.34 -5.30
N ILE A 28 -16.80 -1.08 -5.67
CA ILE A 28 -16.83 0.04 -4.73
C ILE A 28 -18.26 0.55 -4.55
N TYR A 29 -18.66 0.70 -3.29
CA TYR A 29 -19.90 1.32 -2.88
C TYR A 29 -19.58 2.56 -2.05
N ILE A 30 -19.73 3.74 -2.64
CA ILE A 30 -19.46 5.03 -2.00
C ILE A 30 -20.56 5.35 -0.99
N ILE A 31 -20.17 5.75 0.21
CA ILE A 31 -21.05 6.07 1.33
C ILE A 31 -21.14 7.59 1.50
N THR A 32 -22.36 8.12 1.54
CA THR A 32 -22.63 9.57 1.58
C THR A 32 -23.62 9.96 2.68
N GLY A 33 -23.90 11.25 2.81
CA GLY A 33 -24.93 11.79 3.70
C GLY A 33 -24.71 11.47 5.19
N ASP A 34 -25.79 11.15 5.90
CA ASP A 34 -25.74 10.86 7.33
C ASP A 34 -24.94 9.60 7.66
N LEU A 35 -24.93 8.60 6.77
CA LEU A 35 -24.16 7.38 6.97
C LEU A 35 -22.66 7.68 6.93
N PHE A 36 -22.20 8.53 6.00
CA PHE A 36 -20.82 9.04 5.98
C PHE A 36 -20.45 9.68 7.32
N ASN A 37 -21.30 10.57 7.84
CA ASN A 37 -21.06 11.29 9.10
C ASN A 37 -20.96 10.33 10.29
N LYS A 38 -21.77 9.27 10.32
CA LYS A 38 -21.68 8.22 11.34
C LYS A 38 -20.35 7.48 11.26
N VAL A 39 -19.93 7.05 10.06
CA VAL A 39 -18.66 6.33 9.89
C VAL A 39 -17.49 7.19 10.36
N ILE A 40 -17.35 8.42 9.85
CA ILE A 40 -16.24 9.33 10.21
C ILE A 40 -16.15 9.61 11.72
N LYS A 41 -17.30 9.67 12.41
CA LYS A 41 -17.35 9.92 13.86
C LYS A 41 -16.85 8.76 14.70
N PHE A 42 -17.14 7.52 14.30
CA PHE A 42 -17.00 6.34 15.15
C PHE A 42 -15.98 5.31 14.65
N PHE A 43 -15.41 5.55 13.48
CA PHE A 43 -14.27 4.84 12.92
C PHE A 43 -13.09 5.81 12.81
N PRO A 44 -11.83 5.37 12.99
CA PRO A 44 -10.68 6.24 12.75
C PRO A 44 -10.83 6.90 11.38
N PRO A 45 -10.72 8.24 11.29
CA PRO A 45 -10.00 9.12 12.21
C PRO A 45 -10.76 9.66 13.44
N HIS A 46 -12.02 9.27 13.70
CA HIS A 46 -12.84 9.77 14.83
C HIS A 46 -13.09 11.30 14.81
N LEU A 47 -13.36 11.83 13.63
CA LEU A 47 -13.54 13.27 13.43
C LEU A 47 -14.98 13.73 13.68
N LYS A 48 -15.14 15.00 14.06
CA LYS A 48 -16.43 15.61 14.39
C LYS A 48 -16.79 16.67 13.36
N ASP A 49 -17.64 16.31 12.40
CA ASP A 49 -18.07 17.20 11.31
C ASP A 49 -18.67 18.52 11.83
N LYS A 50 -19.49 18.47 12.87
CA LYS A 50 -20.14 19.66 13.48
C LYS A 50 -19.18 20.72 14.02
N THR A 51 -17.93 20.35 14.33
CA THR A 51 -16.91 21.25 14.87
C THR A 51 -15.76 21.49 13.90
N ALA A 52 -15.80 20.87 12.72
CA ALA A 52 -14.82 21.10 11.68
C ALA A 52 -15.06 22.47 11.03
N SER A 53 -13.98 23.17 10.69
CA SER A 53 -14.06 24.47 9.99
C SER A 53 -14.46 24.32 8.51
N VAL A 54 -14.36 23.11 7.96
CA VAL A 54 -14.76 22.76 6.59
C VAL A 54 -15.49 21.41 6.60
N PRO A 55 -16.38 21.15 5.61
CA PRO A 55 -17.09 19.88 5.53
C PRO A 55 -16.12 18.70 5.41
N LEU A 56 -16.25 17.67 6.24
CA LEU A 56 -15.30 16.53 6.21
C LEU A 56 -15.42 15.70 4.91
N SER A 57 -16.58 15.72 4.26
CA SER A 57 -16.79 15.12 2.94
C SER A 57 -16.00 15.79 1.81
N SER A 58 -15.49 17.01 2.04
CA SER A 58 -14.54 17.65 1.11
C SER A 58 -13.11 17.12 1.25
N LEU A 59 -12.78 16.51 2.41
CA LEU A 59 -11.44 16.03 2.74
C LEU A 59 -11.31 14.50 2.68
N TYR A 60 -12.40 13.78 2.92
CA TYR A 60 -12.42 12.32 3.03
C TYR A 60 -13.48 11.70 2.11
N SER A 61 -13.23 10.46 1.72
CA SER A 61 -14.19 9.56 1.11
C SER A 61 -14.38 8.36 2.02
N VAL A 62 -15.60 7.82 2.05
CA VAL A 62 -15.92 6.58 2.75
C VAL A 62 -16.54 5.63 1.75
N PHE A 63 -16.09 4.38 1.75
CA PHE A 63 -16.63 3.38 0.84
C PHE A 63 -16.55 1.97 1.41
N PHE A 64 -17.40 1.09 0.88
CA PHE A 64 -17.34 -0.33 1.12
C PHE A 64 -16.76 -1.03 -0.11
N HIS A 65 -15.72 -1.85 0.11
CA HIS A 65 -15.09 -2.63 -0.93
C HIS A 65 -15.60 -4.07 -0.89
N LYS A 66 -16.40 -4.44 -1.89
CA LYS A 66 -17.11 -5.72 -1.97
C LYS A 66 -16.18 -6.92 -1.89
N GLN A 67 -15.07 -6.89 -2.61
CA GLN A 67 -14.21 -8.06 -2.74
C GLN A 67 -13.48 -8.42 -1.43
N THR A 68 -13.13 -7.42 -0.61
CA THR A 68 -12.48 -7.63 0.69
C THR A 68 -13.46 -7.57 1.86
N ASN A 69 -14.73 -7.26 1.62
CA ASN A 69 -15.72 -6.89 2.64
C ASN A 69 -15.21 -5.79 3.57
N GLY A 70 -14.35 -4.90 3.06
CA GLY A 70 -13.70 -3.85 3.83
C GLY A 70 -14.52 -2.57 3.86
N LEU A 71 -14.70 -1.98 5.05
CA LEU A 71 -15.16 -0.59 5.18
C LEU A 71 -13.94 0.32 5.25
N VAL A 72 -13.87 1.29 4.34
CA VAL A 72 -12.68 2.11 4.12
C VAL A 72 -13.00 3.57 4.38
N VAL A 73 -12.10 4.23 5.09
CA VAL A 73 -12.00 5.69 5.11
C VAL A 73 -10.67 6.07 4.49
N VAL A 74 -10.72 7.02 3.56
CA VAL A 74 -9.55 7.47 2.81
C VAL A 74 -9.59 9.00 2.71
N ASN A 75 -8.46 9.67 2.84
CA ASN A 75 -8.41 11.11 2.55
C ASN A 75 -8.34 11.34 1.03
N LYS A 76 -8.78 12.50 0.54
CA LYS A 76 -8.68 12.85 -0.90
C LYS A 76 -7.25 13.13 -1.37
N GLY A 77 -6.28 12.98 -0.47
CA GLY A 77 -4.85 13.09 -0.73
C GLY A 77 -4.31 14.52 -0.71
N ALA A 78 -2.99 14.62 -0.69
CA ALA A 78 -2.24 15.87 -0.81
C ALA A 78 -1.11 15.68 -1.83
N SER A 79 -0.89 16.68 -2.68
CA SER A 79 0.21 16.65 -3.65
C SER A 79 1.48 17.17 -2.98
N LEU A 80 2.56 16.41 -3.06
CA LEU A 80 3.83 16.71 -2.40
C LEU A 80 4.93 16.86 -3.45
N LEU A 81 5.83 17.81 -3.22
CA LEU A 81 7.09 17.88 -3.95
C LEU A 81 8.06 16.87 -3.35
N SER A 82 8.30 15.76 -4.05
CA SER A 82 9.27 14.76 -3.65
C SER A 82 10.62 15.03 -4.30
N ARG A 83 11.72 14.73 -3.60
CA ARG A 83 13.09 14.86 -4.12
C ARG A 83 13.75 13.48 -4.13
N SER A 84 14.36 13.12 -5.26
CA SER A 84 15.19 11.92 -5.41
C SER A 84 16.42 12.08 -4.53
N VAL A 85 16.75 11.02 -3.78
CA VAL A 85 17.95 11.04 -2.93
C VAL A 85 19.22 10.85 -3.74
N LEU A 86 19.10 10.35 -4.98
CA LEU A 86 20.21 10.04 -5.87
C LEU A 86 20.52 11.19 -6.84
N SER A 87 19.55 11.53 -7.68
CA SER A 87 19.70 12.53 -8.73
C SER A 87 19.52 13.95 -8.20
N GLY A 88 18.94 14.09 -6.99
CA GLY A 88 18.54 15.37 -6.44
C GLY A 88 17.38 16.04 -7.18
N ARG A 89 16.83 15.39 -8.22
CA ARG A 89 15.70 15.86 -9.04
C ARG A 89 14.38 15.71 -8.29
N TYR A 90 13.33 16.26 -8.87
CA TYR A 90 12.03 16.37 -8.23
C TYR A 90 10.96 15.65 -9.02
N MET A 91 9.90 15.25 -8.33
CA MET A 91 8.62 14.83 -8.92
C MET A 91 7.47 15.35 -8.06
N VAL A 92 6.28 15.46 -8.64
CA VAL A 92 5.05 15.61 -7.85
C VAL A 92 4.49 14.22 -7.57
N ILE A 93 4.14 13.97 -6.31
CA ILE A 93 3.51 12.72 -5.87
C ILE A 93 2.22 13.05 -5.11
N ARG A 94 1.14 12.33 -5.39
CA ARG A 94 -0.10 12.40 -4.60
C ARG A 94 -0.01 11.39 -3.45
N HIS A 95 -0.05 11.88 -2.22
CA HIS A 95 -0.06 11.06 -1.02
C HIS A 95 -1.48 10.85 -0.50
N ILE A 96 -1.87 9.60 -0.28
CA ILE A 96 -3.22 9.17 0.12
C ILE A 96 -3.08 8.11 1.22
N GLY A 97 -3.76 8.30 2.33
CA GLY A 97 -3.82 7.37 3.46
C GLY A 97 -5.18 6.66 3.51
N PHE A 98 -5.13 5.35 3.69
CA PHE A 98 -6.30 4.48 3.84
C PHE A 98 -6.33 3.88 5.24
N VAL A 99 -7.53 3.86 5.83
CA VAL A 99 -7.85 3.07 7.01
C VAL A 99 -8.92 2.08 6.61
N VAL A 100 -8.59 0.78 6.68
CA VAL A 100 -9.47 -0.30 6.22
C VAL A 100 -9.91 -1.15 7.41
N TYR A 101 -11.20 -1.15 7.70
CA TYR A 101 -11.80 -2.07 8.65
C TYR A 101 -12.10 -3.41 7.99
N LEU A 102 -11.60 -4.48 8.59
CA LEU A 102 -11.84 -5.85 8.19
C LEU A 102 -12.43 -6.64 9.37
N PRO A 103 -13.69 -7.11 9.31
CA PRO A 103 -14.39 -7.68 10.46
C PRO A 103 -13.72 -8.91 11.07
N ASN A 104 -13.00 -9.69 10.26
CA ASN A 104 -12.36 -10.94 10.68
C ASN A 104 -10.85 -10.82 10.86
N GLN A 105 -10.32 -9.59 10.89
CA GLN A 105 -8.88 -9.36 10.98
C GLN A 105 -8.52 -8.17 11.86
N GLY A 106 -9.03 -6.98 11.57
CA GLY A 106 -8.61 -5.78 12.29
C GLY A 106 -8.73 -4.50 11.49
N ILE A 107 -7.97 -3.49 11.90
CA ILE A 107 -7.84 -2.22 11.18
C ILE A 107 -6.47 -2.19 10.50
N GLU A 108 -6.47 -2.13 9.17
CA GLU A 108 -5.27 -2.00 8.34
C GLU A 108 -5.04 -0.54 7.96
N ILE A 109 -3.78 -0.13 7.90
CA ILE A 109 -3.35 1.22 7.52
C ILE A 109 -2.46 1.10 6.30
N ILE A 110 -2.79 1.85 5.25
CA ILE A 110 -2.06 1.84 3.98
C ILE A 110 -1.72 3.27 3.59
N ASP A 111 -0.43 3.54 3.43
CA ASP A 111 0.09 4.81 2.93
C ASP A 111 0.43 4.66 1.45
N VAL A 112 -0.20 5.46 0.60
CA VAL A 112 -0.14 5.33 -0.86
C VAL A 112 0.44 6.58 -1.47
N GLY A 113 1.48 6.41 -2.29
CA GLY A 113 2.02 7.43 -3.16
C GLY A 113 1.69 7.12 -4.61
N VAL A 114 1.10 8.08 -5.32
CA VAL A 114 0.81 7.97 -6.76
C VAL A 114 1.61 9.01 -7.53
N ALA A 115 2.31 8.59 -8.58
CA ALA A 115 3.01 9.47 -9.51
C ALA A 115 2.57 9.16 -10.95
N GLY A 116 2.67 10.16 -11.83
CA GLY A 116 2.25 10.05 -13.23
C GLY A 116 0.73 10.05 -13.40
N ASN A 117 0.28 9.80 -14.62
CA ASN A 117 -1.14 9.79 -14.97
C ASN A 117 -1.67 8.37 -15.18
N LEU A 118 -2.51 7.90 -14.24
CA LEU A 118 -3.11 6.57 -14.26
C LEU A 118 -3.97 6.32 -15.50
N HIS A 119 -4.67 7.33 -16.00
CA HIS A 119 -5.65 7.19 -17.09
C HIS A 119 -5.04 7.35 -18.49
N LYS A 120 -3.82 7.90 -18.58
CA LYS A 120 -3.06 7.97 -19.85
C LYS A 120 -2.09 6.80 -20.02
N SER A 121 -1.68 6.15 -18.92
CA SER A 121 -0.70 5.06 -18.97
C SER A 121 -1.33 3.75 -19.46
N LYS A 122 -0.63 3.02 -20.33
CA LYS A 122 -1.08 1.70 -20.85
C LYS A 122 -1.19 0.64 -19.75
N PHE A 123 -0.35 0.75 -18.74
CA PHE A 123 -0.30 -0.09 -17.55
C PHE A 123 0.12 0.77 -16.36
N THR A 124 -0.05 0.26 -15.13
CA THR A 124 0.48 0.91 -13.93
C THR A 124 1.60 0.10 -13.33
N ILE A 125 2.70 0.76 -12.96
CA ILE A 125 3.78 0.13 -12.21
C ILE A 125 3.41 0.15 -10.72
N LEU A 126 3.42 -1.02 -10.09
CA LEU A 126 2.92 -1.20 -8.74
C LEU A 126 4.00 -1.75 -7.82
N ARG A 127 4.27 -1.06 -6.71
CA ARG A 127 5.06 -1.57 -5.57
C ARG A 127 4.19 -1.69 -4.31
N PRO A 128 3.74 -2.92 -3.95
CA PRO A 128 3.11 -3.18 -2.66
C PRO A 128 4.17 -3.60 -1.63
N GLU A 129 4.44 -2.75 -0.64
CA GLU A 129 5.45 -2.92 0.41
C GLU A 129 4.79 -3.21 1.76
N SER A 130 5.19 -4.28 2.44
CA SER A 130 4.78 -4.48 3.84
C SER A 130 5.77 -3.76 4.75
N ALA A 131 5.31 -3.15 5.84
CA ALA A 131 6.19 -2.42 6.74
C ALA A 131 7.37 -3.28 7.25
N CYS A 132 8.53 -2.65 7.39
CA CYS A 132 9.71 -3.26 7.99
C CYS A 132 10.42 -2.23 8.86
N SER A 133 10.12 -2.20 10.15
CA SER A 133 10.76 -1.25 11.08
C SER A 133 12.29 -1.38 11.11
N PRO A 134 12.90 -2.59 11.19
CA PRO A 134 14.35 -2.73 11.19
C PRO A 134 15.00 -2.12 9.94
N GLY A 135 14.44 -2.39 8.75
CA GLY A 135 14.94 -1.84 7.50
C GLY A 135 14.75 -0.33 7.41
N PHE A 136 13.52 0.16 7.58
CA PHE A 136 13.21 1.57 7.34
C PHE A 136 13.69 2.53 8.42
N MET A 137 13.75 2.10 9.69
CA MET A 137 14.14 2.99 10.80
C MET A 137 15.62 2.87 11.17
N PHE A 138 16.21 1.69 11.01
CA PHE A 138 17.55 1.41 11.53
C PHE A 138 18.55 0.97 10.45
N GLY A 139 18.14 0.94 9.18
CA GLY A 139 19.02 0.53 8.08
C GLY A 139 19.53 -0.91 8.23
N SER A 140 18.69 -1.79 8.79
CA SER A 140 19.06 -3.19 9.05
C SER A 140 19.64 -3.85 7.80
N GLN A 141 20.83 -4.43 7.94
CA GLN A 141 21.52 -5.18 6.90
C GLN A 141 21.04 -6.65 6.80
N ARG A 142 20.09 -7.07 7.65
CA ARG A 142 19.48 -8.41 7.60
C ARG A 142 18.43 -8.54 6.50
N CYS A 143 17.82 -7.43 6.09
CA CYS A 143 16.79 -7.37 5.05
C CYS A 143 17.14 -6.30 4.00
N ASN A 144 16.53 -6.36 2.82
CA ASN A 144 16.64 -5.33 1.77
C ASN A 144 15.37 -4.47 1.62
N CYS A 145 14.48 -4.44 2.61
CA CYS A 145 13.23 -3.69 2.51
C CYS A 145 13.46 -2.20 2.21
N TYR A 146 14.46 -1.58 2.86
CA TYR A 146 14.82 -0.18 2.62
C TYR A 146 15.28 0.05 1.17
N ASP A 147 16.16 -0.79 0.66
CA ASP A 147 16.72 -0.63 -0.69
C ASP A 147 15.66 -0.90 -1.77
N GLN A 148 14.81 -1.91 -1.59
CA GLN A 148 13.67 -2.18 -2.47
C GLN A 148 12.70 -1.00 -2.54
N TRP A 149 12.41 -0.37 -1.40
CA TRP A 149 11.55 0.81 -1.35
C TRP A 149 12.23 2.04 -1.99
N THR A 150 13.51 2.25 -1.71
CA THR A 150 14.28 3.34 -2.30
C THR A 150 14.35 3.23 -3.81
N LEU A 151 14.71 2.05 -4.33
CA LEU A 151 14.71 1.75 -5.75
C LEU A 151 13.36 2.02 -6.43
N SER A 152 12.25 1.64 -5.78
CA SER A 152 10.90 1.89 -6.30
C SER A 152 10.58 3.39 -6.40
N LYS A 153 10.98 4.18 -5.39
CA LYS A 153 10.84 5.65 -5.43
C LYS A 153 11.69 6.26 -6.55
N GLU A 154 12.91 5.78 -6.72
CA GLU A 154 13.85 6.31 -7.70
C GLU A 154 13.40 5.99 -9.12
N LEU A 155 12.85 4.80 -9.37
CA LEU A 155 12.13 4.50 -10.62
C LEU A 155 10.97 5.48 -10.84
N ALA A 156 10.11 5.71 -9.85
CA ALA A 156 9.00 6.64 -10.00
C ALA A 156 9.47 8.06 -10.35
N HIS A 157 10.57 8.52 -9.74
CA HIS A 157 11.23 9.79 -10.08
C HIS A 157 11.67 9.82 -11.53
N GLU A 158 12.42 8.82 -11.99
CA GLU A 158 12.99 8.76 -13.35
C GLU A 158 11.94 8.91 -14.46
N TYR A 159 10.72 8.39 -14.25
CA TYR A 159 9.62 8.51 -15.21
C TYR A 159 8.73 9.74 -15.02
N ASN A 160 8.87 10.48 -13.92
CA ASN A 160 8.02 11.61 -13.55
C ASN A 160 8.81 12.86 -13.17
N LEU A 161 9.97 13.04 -13.80
CA LEU A 161 10.88 14.13 -13.49
C LEU A 161 10.26 15.48 -13.81
N ILE A 162 10.44 16.41 -12.87
CA ILE A 162 10.21 17.84 -13.07
C ILE A 162 11.47 18.62 -12.73
N THR A 163 11.63 19.78 -13.37
CA THR A 163 12.59 20.78 -12.93
C THR A 163 12.14 21.35 -11.59
N LYS A 164 13.09 21.60 -10.68
CA LYS A 164 12.78 22.24 -9.40
C LYS A 164 12.04 23.57 -9.65
N PRO A 165 10.79 23.73 -9.17
CA PRO A 165 10.10 24.99 -9.32
C PRO A 165 10.81 26.08 -8.49
N ASN A 166 11.08 27.23 -9.11
CA ASN A 166 11.56 28.43 -8.42
C ASN A 166 10.34 29.33 -8.11
N LEU A 167 9.58 28.94 -7.10
CA LEU A 167 8.29 29.54 -6.73
C LEU A 167 8.31 29.95 -5.26
N SER A 168 7.55 30.98 -4.89
CA SER A 168 7.24 31.24 -3.48
C SER A 168 6.41 30.10 -2.88
N SER A 169 6.30 30.03 -1.55
CA SER A 169 5.53 28.95 -0.90
C SER A 169 4.06 28.90 -1.35
N VAL A 170 3.41 30.06 -1.55
CA VAL A 170 2.02 30.12 -2.00
C VAL A 170 1.87 29.67 -3.46
N GLU A 171 2.82 30.04 -4.30
CA GLU A 171 2.83 29.63 -5.71
C GLU A 171 3.17 28.13 -5.84
N LEU A 172 4.03 27.60 -4.97
CA LEU A 172 4.34 26.18 -4.92
C LEU A 172 3.11 25.34 -4.57
N GLU A 173 2.32 25.75 -3.57
CA GLU A 173 1.07 25.04 -3.23
C GLU A 173 0.06 25.06 -4.38
N LYS A 174 -0.08 26.19 -5.08
CA LYS A 174 -0.92 26.30 -6.29
C LYS A 174 -0.41 25.40 -7.41
N PHE A 175 0.91 25.36 -7.61
CA PHE A 175 1.54 24.47 -8.58
C PHE A 175 1.22 23.01 -8.25
N LEU A 176 1.53 22.54 -7.04
CA LEU A 176 1.33 21.14 -6.61
C LEU A 176 -0.13 20.69 -6.72
N THR A 177 -1.06 21.53 -6.29
CA THR A 177 -2.51 21.22 -6.37
C THR A 177 -3.04 21.24 -7.81
N SER A 178 -2.38 21.94 -8.73
CA SER A 178 -2.73 21.93 -10.15
C SER A 178 -2.07 20.78 -10.93
N GLU A 179 -0.93 20.26 -10.47
CA GLU A 179 -0.19 19.18 -11.14
C GLU A 179 -0.81 17.81 -10.93
N MET A 180 -1.39 17.57 -9.75
CA MET A 180 -2.17 16.37 -9.45
C MET A 180 -3.45 16.75 -8.72
N PHE A 181 -4.59 16.41 -9.32
CA PHE A 181 -5.92 16.84 -8.88
C PHE A 181 -6.96 15.73 -9.10
N LEU A 182 -8.12 15.88 -8.46
CA LEU A 182 -9.28 15.02 -8.72
C LEU A 182 -10.16 15.70 -9.78
N ASP A 183 -10.59 14.95 -10.79
CA ASP A 183 -11.55 15.42 -11.80
C ASP A 183 -12.98 15.50 -11.22
N GLU A 184 -13.95 15.90 -12.05
CA GLU A 184 -15.36 15.99 -11.66
C GLU A 184 -15.99 14.65 -11.24
N ASN A 185 -15.38 13.53 -11.62
CA ASN A 185 -15.79 12.18 -11.27
C ASN A 185 -14.98 11.62 -10.08
N ASN A 186 -14.15 12.45 -9.43
CA ASN A 186 -13.19 12.08 -8.39
C ASN A 186 -12.08 11.10 -8.83
N ASN A 187 -11.76 11.02 -10.11
CA ASN A 187 -10.59 10.28 -10.57
C ASN A 187 -9.31 11.11 -10.39
N LEU A 188 -8.24 10.47 -9.96
CA LEU A 188 -6.94 11.12 -9.80
C LEU A 188 -6.26 11.34 -11.15
N THR A 189 -6.12 12.61 -11.52
CA THR A 189 -5.47 13.05 -12.76
C THR A 189 -4.14 13.72 -12.46
N SER A 190 -3.16 13.52 -13.36
CA SER A 190 -1.90 14.27 -13.37
C SER A 190 -1.72 15.00 -14.69
N LYS A 191 -1.13 16.20 -14.65
CA LYS A 191 -0.66 16.91 -15.84
C LYS A 191 0.60 16.27 -16.44
N SER A 192 1.38 15.55 -15.64
CA SER A 192 2.51 14.76 -16.11
C SER A 192 2.01 13.71 -17.10
N ASP A 193 2.67 13.61 -18.25
CA ASP A 193 2.53 12.47 -19.18
C ASP A 193 3.45 11.31 -18.81
N GLY A 194 4.12 11.40 -17.65
CA GLY A 194 4.98 10.36 -17.11
C GLY A 194 4.21 9.07 -16.78
N GLN A 195 4.94 7.96 -16.84
CA GLN A 195 4.42 6.62 -16.57
C GLN A 195 3.82 6.56 -15.15
N ALA A 196 2.64 5.97 -15.03
CA ALA A 196 1.96 5.82 -13.75
C ALA A 196 2.66 4.84 -12.82
N PHE A 197 2.85 5.28 -11.57
CA PHE A 197 3.34 4.49 -10.45
C PHE A 197 2.37 4.55 -9.28
N ILE A 198 2.12 3.40 -8.66
CA ILE A 198 1.46 3.29 -7.36
C ILE A 198 2.43 2.59 -6.40
N MET A 199 2.82 3.30 -5.34
CA MET A 199 3.62 2.76 -4.25
C MET A 199 2.73 2.69 -3.01
N ALA A 200 2.43 1.48 -2.54
CA ALA A 200 1.54 1.25 -1.42
C ALA A 200 2.31 0.60 -0.26
N HIS A 201 2.41 1.30 0.86
CA HIS A 201 3.07 0.84 2.07
C HIS A 201 2.02 0.42 3.11
N PHE A 202 1.99 -0.87 3.44
CA PHE A 202 1.07 -1.47 4.41
C PHE A 202 1.67 -1.37 5.81
N THR A 203 1.38 -0.24 6.48
CA THR A 203 1.98 0.16 7.76
C THR A 203 1.69 -0.81 8.91
N SER A 204 0.50 -1.41 8.93
CA SER A 204 0.08 -2.41 9.91
C SER A 204 0.64 -3.82 9.66
N GLN A 205 1.29 -4.07 8.51
CA GLN A 205 1.78 -5.40 8.12
C GLN A 205 3.26 -5.64 8.45
N ASN A 206 3.75 -5.05 9.54
CA ASN A 206 5.10 -5.28 10.05
C ASN A 206 5.31 -6.76 10.39
N GLY A 207 6.54 -7.27 10.25
CA GLY A 207 6.85 -8.68 10.51
C GLY A 207 5.95 -9.63 9.72
N MET A 208 5.81 -9.41 8.41
CA MET A 208 4.92 -10.20 7.54
C MET A 208 3.47 -10.28 8.05
N GLY A 209 2.97 -9.19 8.64
CA GLY A 209 1.63 -9.13 9.22
C GLY A 209 1.48 -9.87 10.54
N SER A 210 2.53 -9.98 11.35
CA SER A 210 2.52 -10.68 12.66
C SER A 210 1.42 -10.23 13.62
N GLY A 211 0.86 -9.04 13.41
CA GLY A 211 -0.31 -8.54 14.13
C GLY A 211 -1.61 -9.29 13.84
N VAL A 212 -1.71 -10.05 12.76
CA VAL A 212 -2.92 -10.80 12.38
C VAL A 212 -3.08 -12.03 13.27
N ILE A 213 -4.33 -12.33 13.64
CA ILE A 213 -4.73 -13.53 14.36
C ILE A 213 -5.83 -14.22 13.56
N GLU A 214 -5.72 -15.53 13.41
CA GLU A 214 -6.67 -16.35 12.64
C GLU A 214 -8.09 -16.20 13.21
N ASN A 215 -9.05 -15.84 12.35
CA ASN A 215 -10.47 -15.68 12.67
C ASN A 215 -10.78 -14.73 13.84
N SER A 216 -9.88 -13.78 14.12
CA SER A 216 -9.99 -12.88 15.27
C SER A 216 -9.85 -11.43 14.83
N PHE A 217 -10.67 -10.55 15.42
CA PHE A 217 -10.57 -9.12 15.19
C PHE A 217 -9.55 -8.48 16.14
N VAL A 218 -8.51 -7.87 15.58
CA VAL A 218 -7.48 -7.13 16.31
C VAL A 218 -7.68 -5.63 16.07
N PRO A 219 -8.10 -4.84 17.08
CA PRO A 219 -8.38 -3.42 16.90
C PRO A 219 -7.18 -2.59 16.39
N ASP A 220 -5.97 -2.94 16.84
CA ASP A 220 -4.72 -2.28 16.48
C ASP A 220 -3.71 -3.34 16.00
N LEU A 221 -3.72 -3.60 14.69
CA LEU A 221 -2.80 -4.54 14.07
C LEU A 221 -1.34 -4.06 14.18
N THR A 222 -1.12 -2.75 14.11
CA THR A 222 0.23 -2.15 14.15
C THR A 222 0.90 -2.40 15.50
N ALA A 223 0.20 -2.11 16.60
CA ALA A 223 0.73 -2.35 17.95
C ALA A 223 0.95 -3.85 18.21
N ASN A 224 0.04 -4.70 17.73
CA ASN A 224 0.21 -6.15 17.88
C ASN A 224 1.41 -6.68 17.09
N ALA A 225 1.58 -6.23 15.85
CA ALA A 225 2.73 -6.59 15.01
C ALA A 225 4.06 -6.06 15.59
N PHE A 226 4.03 -4.88 16.22
CA PHE A 226 5.21 -4.24 16.80
C PHE A 226 5.93 -5.15 17.80
N ILE A 227 5.22 -5.70 18.78
CA ILE A 227 5.86 -6.52 19.82
C ILE A 227 6.20 -7.92 19.32
N ARG A 228 5.34 -8.51 18.48
CA ARG A 228 5.53 -9.87 17.93
C ARG A 228 6.74 -9.96 17.01
N HIS A 229 6.89 -9.01 16.09
CA HIS A 229 8.05 -8.96 15.20
C HIS A 229 9.39 -8.88 15.96
N ARG A 230 9.41 -8.20 17.12
CA ARG A 230 10.62 -8.16 17.97
C ARG A 230 10.86 -9.48 18.70
N GLY A 231 9.79 -10.16 19.09
CA GLY A 231 9.86 -11.51 19.64
C GLY A 231 10.41 -12.51 18.63
N GLU A 232 9.99 -12.43 17.36
CA GLU A 232 10.46 -13.28 16.26
C GLU A 232 11.99 -13.18 16.12
N TYR A 233 12.51 -11.95 15.96
CA TYR A 233 13.97 -11.73 15.91
C TYR A 233 14.70 -12.17 17.17
N SER A 234 14.10 -11.99 18.34
CA SER A 234 14.71 -12.43 19.60
C SER A 234 14.83 -13.95 19.62
N ALA A 235 13.79 -14.66 19.16
CA ALA A 235 13.78 -16.11 19.08
C ALA A 235 14.82 -16.61 18.07
N GLU A 236 14.89 -16.01 16.88
CA GLU A 236 15.93 -16.33 15.89
C GLU A 236 17.35 -16.24 16.48
N GLN A 237 17.65 -15.17 17.22
CA GLN A 237 19.00 -14.95 17.76
C GLN A 237 19.31 -15.78 19.00
N ILE A 238 18.37 -15.86 19.94
CA ILE A 238 18.58 -16.55 21.23
C ILE A 238 18.50 -18.07 21.05
N HIS A 239 17.54 -18.53 20.25
CA HIS A 239 17.26 -19.96 20.05
C HIS A 239 17.83 -20.51 18.74
N LYS A 240 18.44 -19.67 17.89
CA LYS A 240 19.09 -20.06 16.62
C LYS A 240 18.13 -20.80 15.67
N VAL A 241 16.91 -20.30 15.58
CA VAL A 241 15.86 -20.80 14.67
C VAL A 241 15.81 -19.95 13.40
N SER A 242 15.21 -20.49 12.33
CA SER A 242 14.92 -19.73 11.09
C SER A 242 13.92 -18.61 11.34
N VAL A 243 13.70 -17.74 10.34
CA VAL A 243 12.65 -16.72 10.40
C VAL A 243 11.28 -17.36 10.65
N ALA A 244 10.90 -18.44 9.94
CA ALA A 244 9.66 -19.16 10.24
C ALA A 244 9.65 -19.73 11.67
N GLY A 245 10.77 -20.31 12.11
CA GLY A 245 10.91 -20.80 13.48
C GLY A 245 10.77 -19.70 14.54
N GLY A 246 11.12 -18.45 14.21
CA GLY A 246 10.89 -17.27 15.04
C GLY A 246 9.40 -16.99 15.28
N PHE A 247 8.57 -17.08 14.23
CA PHE A 247 7.10 -17.01 14.36
C PHE A 247 6.56 -18.16 15.21
N GLU A 248 7.00 -19.37 14.93
CA GLU A 248 6.53 -20.59 15.60
C GLU A 248 6.88 -20.60 17.09
N SER A 249 8.04 -20.04 17.46
CA SER A 249 8.47 -19.85 18.85
C SER A 249 7.52 -18.94 19.65
N LEU A 250 6.78 -18.07 18.98
CA LEU A 250 5.74 -17.23 19.57
C LEU A 250 4.34 -17.86 19.49
N GLY A 251 4.22 -19.07 18.94
CA GLY A 251 2.93 -19.72 18.67
C GLY A 251 2.17 -19.09 17.50
N ILE A 252 2.87 -18.49 16.54
CA ILE A 252 2.30 -17.82 15.37
C ILE A 252 2.65 -18.63 14.12
N LYS A 253 1.72 -18.72 13.17
CA LYS A 253 2.02 -19.33 11.86
C LYS A 253 2.96 -18.44 11.05
N PRO A 254 3.95 -18.98 10.34
CA PRO A 254 4.76 -18.21 9.41
C PRO A 254 3.91 -17.48 8.37
N ASP A 255 4.22 -16.20 8.14
CA ASP A 255 3.48 -15.28 7.27
C ASP A 255 1.95 -15.20 7.54
N PRO A 256 1.54 -14.58 8.65
CA PRO A 256 0.13 -14.42 9.00
C PRO A 256 -0.72 -13.65 7.97
N ARG A 257 -0.12 -12.97 6.97
CA ARG A 257 -0.90 -12.36 5.86
C ARG A 257 -1.66 -13.41 5.03
N LYS A 258 -1.23 -14.68 5.07
CA LYS A 258 -1.93 -15.82 4.44
C LYS A 258 -3.21 -16.21 5.16
N LEU A 259 -3.36 -15.84 6.43
CA LEU A 259 -4.57 -16.12 7.22
C LEU A 259 -5.79 -15.43 6.64
N ASN A 260 -6.97 -15.83 7.13
CA ASN A 260 -8.24 -15.23 6.74
C ASN A 260 -8.44 -15.20 5.20
N SER A 261 -8.04 -16.29 4.53
CA SER A 261 -8.07 -16.43 3.06
C SER A 261 -7.20 -15.40 2.31
N GLY A 262 -6.01 -15.08 2.85
CA GLY A 262 -5.05 -14.17 2.22
C GLY A 262 -5.52 -12.72 2.17
N LEU A 263 -6.41 -12.30 3.08
CA LEU A 263 -7.08 -11.00 3.04
C LEU A 263 -6.09 -9.84 2.99
N SER A 264 -4.98 -9.91 3.72
CA SER A 264 -3.91 -8.91 3.71
C SER A 264 -3.29 -8.69 2.33
N PHE A 265 -3.12 -9.75 1.52
CA PHE A 265 -2.58 -9.61 0.16
C PHE A 265 -3.58 -9.01 -0.81
N ARG A 266 -4.89 -9.22 -0.58
CA ARG A 266 -5.96 -8.67 -1.44
C ARG A 266 -6.19 -7.18 -1.22
N LEU A 267 -5.72 -6.59 -0.13
CA LEU A 267 -5.95 -5.17 0.15
C LEU A 267 -5.39 -4.22 -0.90
N ILE A 268 -4.41 -4.65 -1.69
CA ILE A 268 -3.93 -3.82 -2.79
C ILE A 268 -5.00 -3.60 -3.87
N SER A 269 -5.94 -4.54 -4.10
CA SER A 269 -7.05 -4.30 -5.03
C SER A 269 -8.00 -3.23 -4.52
N THR A 270 -8.18 -3.10 -3.20
CA THR A 270 -8.95 -2.00 -2.61
C THR A 270 -8.37 -0.63 -3.00
N VAL A 271 -7.05 -0.49 -2.99
CA VAL A 271 -6.37 0.74 -3.42
C VAL A 271 -6.53 0.96 -4.92
N LEU A 272 -6.29 -0.07 -5.72
CA LEU A 272 -6.35 0.02 -7.18
C LEU A 272 -7.76 0.32 -7.70
N ASP A 273 -8.80 -0.32 -7.13
CA ASP A 273 -10.19 -0.08 -7.49
C ASP A 273 -10.64 1.33 -7.07
N TYR A 274 -10.23 1.82 -5.89
CA TYR A 274 -10.51 3.19 -5.47
C TYR A 274 -9.87 4.23 -6.41
N LEU A 275 -8.63 3.99 -6.83
CA LEU A 275 -7.91 4.87 -7.76
C LEU A 275 -8.34 4.69 -9.21
N ASN A 276 -9.26 3.76 -9.50
CA ASN A 276 -9.68 3.40 -10.85
C ASN A 276 -8.46 3.13 -11.77
N ALA A 277 -7.48 2.39 -11.24
CA ALA A 277 -6.23 2.10 -11.93
C ALA A 277 -6.46 1.15 -13.13
N PRO A 278 -5.65 1.27 -14.21
CA PRO A 278 -5.63 0.32 -15.31
C PRO A 278 -5.60 -1.15 -14.83
N LYS A 279 -6.34 -2.02 -15.51
CA LYS A 279 -6.35 -3.46 -15.20
C LYS A 279 -5.00 -4.14 -15.49
N LYS A 280 -4.19 -3.57 -16.39
CA LYS A 280 -2.82 -4.02 -16.66
C LYS A 280 -1.86 -3.45 -15.62
N ILE A 281 -1.22 -4.33 -14.86
CA ILE A 281 -0.31 -4.00 -13.78
C ILE A 281 1.06 -4.60 -14.03
N VAL A 282 2.10 -3.78 -13.92
CA VAL A 282 3.49 -4.24 -13.85
C VAL A 282 3.91 -4.22 -12.37
N ALA A 283 3.91 -5.39 -11.73
CA ALA A 283 4.17 -5.50 -10.30
C ALA A 283 5.67 -5.72 -10.01
N LEU A 284 6.27 -4.80 -9.25
CA LEU A 284 7.63 -4.91 -8.72
C LEU A 284 7.61 -5.81 -7.47
N THR A 285 7.67 -7.14 -7.64
CA THR A 285 7.58 -8.10 -6.51
C THR A 285 8.19 -9.46 -6.84
N ASN A 286 8.67 -10.14 -5.80
CA ASN A 286 9.07 -11.55 -5.86
C ASN A 286 8.09 -12.48 -5.12
N ASN A 287 7.11 -11.92 -4.43
CA ASN A 287 6.13 -12.69 -3.67
C ASN A 287 4.97 -13.11 -4.58
N THR A 288 4.78 -14.42 -4.72
CA THR A 288 3.76 -15.04 -5.57
C THR A 288 2.35 -14.85 -5.02
N ASP A 289 2.17 -14.82 -3.70
CA ASP A 289 0.86 -14.58 -3.08
C ASP A 289 0.30 -13.19 -3.42
N LYS A 290 1.16 -12.17 -3.49
CA LYS A 290 0.77 -10.82 -3.95
C LYS A 290 0.30 -10.82 -5.41
N ILE A 291 0.99 -11.58 -6.27
CA ILE A 291 0.64 -11.70 -7.70
C ILE A 291 -0.68 -12.45 -7.85
N ASN A 292 -0.83 -13.57 -7.16
CA ASN A 292 -2.05 -14.38 -7.16
C ASN A 292 -3.25 -13.60 -6.62
N ALA A 293 -3.06 -12.81 -5.55
CA ALA A 293 -4.11 -11.96 -5.00
C ALA A 293 -4.59 -10.92 -6.02
N LEU A 294 -3.68 -10.28 -6.76
CA LEU A 294 -4.02 -9.32 -7.82
C LEU A 294 -4.74 -10.00 -9.00
N ASN A 295 -4.24 -11.13 -9.48
CA ASN A 295 -4.87 -11.89 -10.56
C ASN A 295 -6.29 -12.34 -10.17
N ASN A 296 -6.46 -12.85 -8.94
CA ASN A 296 -7.77 -13.23 -8.39
C ASN A 296 -8.72 -12.03 -8.19
N SER A 297 -8.19 -10.80 -8.19
CA SER A 297 -8.94 -9.55 -8.21
C SER A 297 -9.22 -9.01 -9.61
N GLY A 298 -8.91 -9.78 -10.65
CA GLY A 298 -9.20 -9.43 -12.04
C GLY A 298 -8.21 -8.47 -12.68
N TYR A 299 -7.01 -8.32 -12.10
CA TYR A 299 -5.91 -7.58 -12.75
C TYR A 299 -5.07 -8.51 -13.62
N GLU A 300 -4.57 -8.00 -14.74
CA GLU A 300 -3.57 -8.66 -15.58
C GLU A 300 -2.18 -8.25 -15.08
N VAL A 301 -1.51 -9.16 -14.37
CA VAL A 301 -0.24 -8.86 -13.70
C VAL A 301 0.94 -9.39 -14.48
N GLN A 302 1.78 -8.48 -14.96
CA GLN A 302 3.14 -8.80 -15.37
C GLN A 302 4.08 -8.57 -14.19
N ARG A 303 4.81 -9.62 -13.80
CA ARG A 303 5.83 -9.52 -12.74
C ARG A 303 7.11 -8.94 -13.32
N LEU A 304 7.64 -7.90 -12.69
CA LEU A 304 9.07 -7.59 -12.76
C LEU A 304 9.71 -7.98 -11.44
N GLN A 305 10.78 -8.75 -11.56
CA GLN A 305 11.58 -9.14 -10.41
C GLN A 305 12.23 -7.91 -9.80
N LEU A 306 12.16 -7.79 -8.48
CA LEU A 306 12.80 -6.71 -7.74
C LEU A 306 13.90 -7.31 -6.86
N VAL A 307 15.15 -7.10 -7.22
CA VAL A 307 16.30 -7.64 -6.52
C VAL A 307 17.24 -6.50 -6.14
N ALA A 308 17.15 -6.05 -4.89
CA ALA A 308 18.15 -5.15 -4.33
C ALA A 308 19.13 -5.99 -3.49
N ARG A 309 20.44 -5.75 -3.63
CA ARG A 309 21.45 -6.32 -2.73
C ARG A 309 21.00 -6.08 -1.30
N ALA A 310 20.88 -7.18 -0.56
CA ALA A 310 20.67 -7.09 0.86
C ALA A 310 22.06 -6.99 1.53
N GLY A 311 22.10 -6.32 2.69
CA GLY A 311 23.34 -6.02 3.39
C GLY A 311 24.12 -7.27 3.82
N ASP A 312 25.28 -7.07 4.43
CA ASP A 312 26.22 -8.16 4.78
C ASP A 312 25.65 -9.25 5.72
N GLY A 313 24.45 -9.07 6.29
CA GLY A 313 23.78 -10.03 7.17
C GLY A 313 22.52 -10.67 6.57
N CYS A 314 22.31 -10.57 5.27
CA CYS A 314 21.03 -10.89 4.64
C CYS A 314 20.83 -12.32 4.17
N GLU A 315 21.91 -13.10 4.06
CA GLU A 315 21.90 -14.41 3.41
C GLU A 315 20.85 -15.32 4.05
N ILE A 316 20.79 -15.32 5.38
CA ILE A 316 19.81 -16.08 6.16
C ILE A 316 18.37 -15.67 5.80
N GLU A 317 18.05 -14.38 5.80
CA GLU A 317 16.67 -13.94 5.54
C GLU A 317 16.26 -14.13 4.07
N ILE A 318 17.20 -13.99 3.13
CA ILE A 318 16.95 -14.26 1.70
C ILE A 318 16.67 -15.75 1.48
N ASP A 319 17.49 -16.61 2.08
CA ASP A 319 17.32 -18.05 1.96
C ASP A 319 16.02 -18.52 2.62
N ASP A 320 15.69 -18.02 3.80
CA ASP A 320 14.41 -18.30 4.45
C ASP A 320 13.24 -17.79 3.59
N ARG A 321 13.32 -16.57 3.03
CA ARG A 321 12.29 -16.05 2.11
C ARG A 321 12.09 -16.92 0.87
N ARG A 322 13.16 -17.48 0.32
CA ARG A 322 13.10 -18.40 -0.82
C ARG A 322 12.47 -19.73 -0.41
N ASN A 323 12.96 -20.32 0.68
CA ASN A 323 12.69 -21.72 1.04
C ASN A 323 11.42 -21.90 1.88
N GLU A 324 11.13 -20.96 2.79
CA GLU A 324 10.01 -21.04 3.74
C GLU A 324 8.81 -20.18 3.31
N PHE A 325 9.06 -19.07 2.59
CA PHE A 325 8.01 -18.10 2.22
C PHE A 325 7.65 -18.10 0.72
N GLY A 326 8.33 -18.90 -0.11
CA GLY A 326 7.98 -19.09 -1.53
C GLY A 326 8.27 -17.88 -2.42
N HIS A 327 9.23 -17.03 -2.05
CA HIS A 327 9.64 -15.89 -2.87
C HIS A 327 10.49 -16.34 -4.07
N LEU A 328 10.22 -15.78 -5.25
CA LEU A 328 10.97 -16.02 -6.50
C LEU A 328 12.27 -15.19 -6.55
N ILE A 329 13.22 -15.51 -5.68
CA ILE A 329 14.54 -14.87 -5.61
C ILE A 329 15.61 -15.86 -6.11
N PRO A 330 16.35 -15.56 -7.19
CA PRO A 330 17.41 -16.42 -7.69
C PRO A 330 18.55 -16.59 -6.68
N GLU A 331 19.30 -17.66 -6.84
CA GLU A 331 20.48 -17.95 -6.02
C GLU A 331 21.59 -16.93 -6.30
N ASN A 332 22.37 -16.60 -5.26
CA ASN A 332 23.59 -15.78 -5.35
C ASN A 332 23.43 -14.39 -6.01
N ILE A 333 22.24 -13.78 -5.93
CA ILE A 333 22.09 -12.40 -6.42
C ILE A 333 22.78 -11.43 -5.48
N CYS A 334 23.85 -10.82 -5.98
CA CYS A 334 24.46 -9.64 -5.41
C CYS A 334 24.52 -8.57 -6.50
N VAL A 335 23.44 -7.80 -6.66
CA VAL A 335 23.40 -6.65 -7.57
C VAL A 335 23.27 -5.37 -6.75
N SER A 336 24.14 -4.41 -7.01
CA SER A 336 24.00 -3.08 -6.43
C SER A 336 22.64 -2.46 -6.81
N TRP A 337 22.18 -1.50 -6.01
CA TRP A 337 20.91 -0.83 -6.29
C TRP A 337 21.00 -0.06 -7.64
N GLU A 338 22.18 0.47 -8.00
CA GLU A 338 22.43 1.15 -9.27
C GLU A 338 22.24 0.22 -10.47
N GLU A 339 22.85 -0.97 -10.42
CA GLU A 339 22.75 -1.98 -11.47
C GLU A 339 21.30 -2.44 -11.65
N GLU A 340 20.61 -2.62 -10.53
CA GLU A 340 19.21 -3.00 -10.53
C GLU A 340 18.30 -1.90 -11.09
N LEU A 341 18.56 -0.62 -10.76
CA LEU A 341 17.84 0.51 -11.33
C LEU A 341 17.97 0.53 -12.86
N VAL A 342 19.19 0.33 -13.38
CA VAL A 342 19.46 0.27 -14.82
C VAL A 342 18.70 -0.89 -15.47
N ARG A 343 18.74 -2.09 -14.88
CA ARG A 343 18.03 -3.27 -15.38
C ARG A 343 16.52 -3.04 -15.43
N LEU A 344 15.93 -2.59 -14.33
CA LEU A 344 14.48 -2.35 -14.24
C LEU A 344 14.02 -1.26 -15.20
N LYS A 345 14.80 -0.17 -15.37
CA LYS A 345 14.51 0.84 -16.39
C LYS A 345 14.49 0.24 -17.79
N SER A 346 15.46 -0.63 -18.11
CA SER A 346 15.49 -1.30 -19.41
C SER A 346 14.26 -2.18 -19.62
N GLU A 347 13.87 -2.97 -18.61
CA GLU A 347 12.69 -3.85 -18.69
C GLU A 347 11.40 -3.03 -18.82
N ILE A 348 11.21 -1.99 -18.02
CA ILE A 348 10.03 -1.11 -18.11
C ILE A 348 9.97 -0.44 -19.49
N ASN A 349 11.08 0.08 -20.00
CA ASN A 349 11.12 0.73 -21.32
C ASN A 349 10.76 -0.22 -22.46
N SER A 350 11.03 -1.53 -22.32
CA SER A 350 10.64 -2.53 -23.32
C SER A 350 9.12 -2.80 -23.35
N LEU A 351 8.39 -2.36 -22.32
CA LEU A 351 6.93 -2.55 -22.20
C LEU A 351 6.13 -1.30 -22.60
N LEU A 352 6.75 -0.13 -22.61
CA LEU A 352 6.15 1.15 -23.04
C LEU A 352 5.93 1.17 -24.56
#